data_AF-A0A1Q3QLT3-F1
#
_entry.id   AF-A0A1Q3QLT3-F1
#
_cell.length_a   1.000
_cell.length_b   1.000
_cell.length_c   1.000
_cell.angle_alpha   90.00
_cell.angle_beta   90.00
_cell.angle_gamma   90.00
#
_symmetry.space_group_name_H-M   'P 1'
#
loop_
_entity.id
_entity.type
_entity.pdbx_description
1 polymer ?
#
loop_
_entity_poly.entity_id
_entity_poly.type
_entity_poly.pdbx_seq_one_letter_code
_entity_poly.pdbx_strand_id
1 'polypeptide(L)'
;MTESTEATAFTRNWNAEALKKLPLIGPIRRHTYPMKVPGEEQALARGAFRLLVVPWAGGMFLATCALGFTDPAMPTGLFSCPNPDEMCAVAGGYAYVVDTTRPDQCTHISLKPVVEVQVLIPQRLLLFIGFHALVAWGEHGLAWETERLSWEGLRITGIDGDTLRGFGWNLMTDKEVEFTVDLLTGKHQGGGFTPPPGSQRS
;
A
#
# COMPACT_ATOMS: atom_id res chain seq x y z
N MET A 1 -23.98 27.92 2.93
CA MET A 1 -23.12 27.04 2.12
C MET A 1 -22.04 26.54 3.05
N THR A 2 -22.19 25.33 3.58
CA THR A 2 -21.15 24.67 4.39
C THR A 2 -20.17 24.03 3.43
N GLU A 3 -18.96 24.58 3.33
CA GLU A 3 -17.82 23.87 2.74
C GLU A 3 -17.55 22.64 3.61
N SER A 4 -17.99 21.48 3.15
CA SER A 4 -17.54 20.20 3.67
C SER A 4 -16.07 20.10 3.28
N THR A 5 -15.15 20.32 4.22
CA THR A 5 -13.75 19.94 4.04
C THR A 5 -13.72 18.41 3.86
N GLU A 6 -13.60 17.93 2.63
CA GLU A 6 -13.41 16.50 2.37
C GLU A 6 -12.12 16.06 3.06
N ALA A 7 -12.26 15.16 4.03
CA ALA A 7 -11.10 14.60 4.71
C ALA A 7 -10.26 13.81 3.70
N THR A 8 -8.98 14.15 3.57
CA THR A 8 -8.04 13.48 2.65
C THR A 8 -7.23 12.37 3.33
N ALA A 9 -7.46 12.14 4.63
CA ALA A 9 -6.76 11.17 5.46
C ALA A 9 -7.68 10.65 6.57
N PHE A 10 -7.43 9.43 7.04
CA PHE A 10 -8.07 8.88 8.23
C PHE A 10 -7.55 9.55 9.51
N THR A 11 -8.38 9.51 10.56
CA THR A 11 -7.95 9.88 11.91
C THR A 11 -6.80 8.97 12.35
N ARG A 12 -5.81 9.53 13.04
CA ARG A 12 -4.60 8.83 13.48
C ARG A 12 -4.25 9.16 14.93
N ASN A 13 -3.78 8.16 15.66
CA ASN A 13 -3.27 8.28 17.03
C ASN A 13 -1.73 8.35 17.06
N TRP A 14 -1.14 8.90 16.00
CA TRP A 14 0.30 9.00 15.86
C TRP A 14 0.66 10.20 15.00
N ASN A 15 1.92 10.64 15.14
CA ASN A 15 2.57 11.54 14.20
C ASN A 15 3.84 10.89 13.68
N ALA A 16 4.21 11.15 12.44
CA ALA A 16 5.44 10.62 11.89
C ALA A 16 6.06 11.57 10.85
N GLU A 17 7.38 11.63 10.87
CA GLU A 17 8.18 12.48 9.99
C GLU A 17 9.15 11.63 9.16
N ALA A 18 9.14 11.85 7.84
CA ALA A 18 10.10 11.24 6.92
C ALA A 18 11.48 11.90 7.05
N LEU A 19 12.48 11.09 7.37
CA LEU A 19 13.83 11.55 7.64
C LEU A 19 14.71 11.47 6.39
N LYS A 20 15.25 12.62 5.95
CA LYS A 20 16.24 12.68 4.86
C LYS A 20 17.61 12.15 5.29
N LYS A 21 17.94 12.26 6.58
CA LYS A 21 19.20 11.80 7.18
C LYS A 21 18.90 11.20 8.55
N LEU A 22 19.73 10.24 8.98
CA LEU A 22 19.64 9.72 10.34
C LEU A 22 20.00 10.83 11.34
N PRO A 23 19.23 10.96 12.44
CA PRO A 23 19.55 11.93 13.48
C PRO A 23 20.84 11.52 14.18
N LEU A 24 21.68 12.51 14.51
CA LEU A 24 22.94 12.32 15.25
C LEU A 24 22.69 11.65 16.61
N ILE A 25 21.58 12.01 17.25
CA ILE A 25 21.07 11.38 18.47
C ILE A 25 19.64 10.93 18.16
N GLY A 26 19.48 9.66 17.84
CA GLY A 26 18.19 9.06 17.52
C GLY A 26 17.53 8.38 18.73
N PRO A 27 16.24 8.05 18.64
CA PRO A 27 15.57 7.27 19.66
C PRO A 27 16.26 5.92 19.87
N ILE A 28 16.20 5.45 21.12
CA ILE A 28 16.73 4.15 21.53
C ILE A 28 15.94 3.03 20.85
N ARG A 29 14.62 3.20 20.72
CA ARG A 29 13.71 2.26 20.05
C ARG A 29 13.88 2.38 18.54
N ARG A 30 14.27 1.29 17.89
CA ARG A 30 14.50 1.22 16.44
C ARG A 30 13.95 -0.09 15.90
N HIS A 31 13.19 0.01 14.83
CA HIS A 31 12.57 -1.13 14.16
C HIS A 31 12.90 -1.05 12.67
N THR A 32 13.31 -2.19 12.10
CA THR A 32 13.64 -2.32 10.68
C THR A 32 12.72 -3.35 10.06
N TYR A 33 12.10 -3.01 8.94
CA TYR A 33 11.15 -3.84 8.22
C TYR A 33 11.65 -4.11 6.80
N PRO A 34 11.71 -5.39 6.37
CA PRO A 34 11.53 -6.60 7.17
C PRO A 34 12.70 -6.79 8.16
N MET A 35 12.46 -7.51 9.27
CA MET A 35 13.45 -7.67 10.34
C MET A 35 14.71 -8.46 9.93
N LYS A 36 14.61 -9.36 8.94
CA LYS A 36 15.73 -10.12 8.35
C LYS A 36 15.37 -10.55 6.94
N VAL A 37 16.22 -10.26 5.96
CA VAL A 37 16.18 -10.93 4.65
C VAL A 37 17.48 -11.74 4.50
N PRO A 38 17.44 -13.08 4.62
CA PRO A 38 18.59 -13.92 4.34
C PRO A 38 19.14 -13.64 2.94
N GLY A 39 20.43 -13.32 2.82
CA GLY A 39 21.10 -13.04 1.53
C GLY A 39 21.01 -11.60 1.01
N GLU A 40 20.22 -10.72 1.65
CA GLU A 40 20.09 -9.30 1.27
C GLU A 40 20.63 -8.34 2.33
N GLU A 41 21.45 -8.83 3.27
CA GLU A 41 22.04 -8.04 4.36
C GLU A 41 22.84 -6.80 3.86
N GLN A 42 23.38 -6.86 2.63
CA GLN A 42 24.07 -5.74 1.96
C GLN A 42 23.18 -4.91 1.02
N ALA A 43 21.99 -5.41 0.65
CA ALA A 43 21.08 -4.74 -0.30
C ALA A 43 20.09 -3.77 0.40
N LEU A 44 19.89 -3.92 1.71
CA LEU A 44 18.92 -3.20 2.57
C LEU A 44 19.15 -1.68 2.76
N ALA A 45 19.88 -1.00 1.87
CA ALA A 45 20.23 0.41 2.05
C ALA A 45 19.94 1.32 0.85
N ARG A 46 19.61 0.79 -0.32
CA ARG A 46 19.29 1.60 -1.50
C ARG A 46 17.79 1.86 -1.53
N GLY A 47 17.37 3.07 -1.17
CA GLY A 47 15.95 3.47 -1.17
C GLY A 47 15.22 3.31 0.16
N ALA A 48 15.92 3.01 1.25
CA ALA A 48 15.31 2.85 2.56
C ALA A 48 14.54 4.11 3.00
N PHE A 49 13.27 3.94 3.33
CA PHE A 49 12.41 5.02 3.81
C PHE A 49 12.38 5.00 5.34
N ARG A 50 12.83 6.12 5.95
CA ARG A 50 13.02 6.22 7.40
C ARG A 50 12.02 7.19 7.98
N LEU A 51 11.40 6.80 9.07
CA LEU A 51 10.34 7.54 9.74
C LEU A 51 10.67 7.68 11.23
N LEU A 52 10.65 8.91 11.74
CA LEU A 52 10.55 9.15 13.19
C LEU A 52 9.07 9.11 13.56
N VAL A 53 8.67 8.13 14.35
CA VAL A 53 7.26 7.90 14.70
C VAL A 53 7.04 8.25 16.17
N VAL A 54 5.99 9.03 16.42
CA VAL A 54 5.52 9.44 17.74
C VAL A 54 4.10 8.89 17.91
N PRO A 55 3.94 7.67 18.46
CA PRO A 55 2.63 7.15 18.82
C PRO A 55 2.06 7.93 20.00
N TRP A 56 0.74 7.88 20.19
CA TRP A 56 0.09 8.50 21.35
C TRP A 56 0.58 7.88 22.69
N ALA A 57 0.98 6.61 22.66
CA ALA A 57 1.50 5.87 23.81
C ALA A 57 2.72 5.00 23.42
N GLY A 58 3.60 4.70 24.40
CA GLY A 58 4.77 3.84 24.20
C GLY A 58 6.07 4.57 23.81
N GLY A 59 6.01 5.87 23.53
CA GLY A 59 7.18 6.71 23.24
C GLY A 59 7.70 6.59 21.81
N MET A 60 8.49 7.58 21.39
CA MET A 60 8.96 7.69 20.01
C MET A 60 9.91 6.56 19.59
N PHE A 61 9.88 6.20 18.32
CA PHE A 61 10.78 5.19 17.74
C PHE A 61 11.16 5.53 16.30
N LEU A 62 12.26 4.95 15.84
CA LEU A 62 12.69 5.04 14.45
C LEU A 62 12.23 3.79 13.69
N ALA A 63 11.40 3.98 12.66
CA ALA A 63 11.03 2.94 11.71
C ALA A 63 11.91 3.04 10.45
N THR A 64 12.45 1.91 10.00
CA THR A 64 13.21 1.81 8.74
C THR A 64 12.54 0.80 7.82
N CYS A 65 11.90 1.29 6.77
CA CYS A 65 11.41 0.47 5.66
C CYS A 65 12.58 0.22 4.71
N ALA A 66 13.18 -0.96 4.80
CA ALA A 66 14.52 -1.21 4.27
C ALA A 66 14.53 -1.62 2.78
N LEU A 67 13.40 -2.13 2.27
CA LEU A 67 13.23 -2.41 0.83
C LEU A 67 12.53 -1.24 0.16
N GLY A 68 12.91 -1.00 -1.09
CA GLY A 68 12.28 0.00 -1.95
C GLY A 68 13.04 0.14 -3.26
N PHE A 69 12.33 0.35 -4.36
CA PHE A 69 12.97 0.77 -5.61
C PHE A 69 13.45 2.21 -5.48
N THR A 70 14.60 2.54 -6.07
CA THR A 70 15.11 3.92 -6.13
C THR A 70 14.57 4.70 -7.32
N ASP A 71 13.72 4.08 -8.15
CA ASP A 71 13.07 4.70 -9.29
C ASP A 71 12.11 5.81 -8.80
N PRO A 72 12.29 7.08 -9.20
CA PRO A 72 11.40 8.17 -8.83
C PRO A 72 9.93 7.99 -9.26
N ALA A 73 9.66 7.12 -10.24
CA ALA A 73 8.30 6.79 -10.65
C ALA A 73 7.57 5.90 -9.61
N MET A 74 8.31 5.25 -8.71
CA MET A 74 7.72 4.40 -7.69
C MET A 74 7.31 5.21 -6.46
N PRO A 75 6.11 4.99 -5.91
CA PRO A 75 5.60 5.82 -4.83
C PRO A 75 6.45 5.65 -3.57
N THR A 76 6.74 6.77 -2.90
CA THR A 76 7.28 6.80 -1.55
C THR A 76 6.47 7.80 -0.74
N GLY A 77 5.91 7.37 0.39
CA GLY A 77 4.98 8.20 1.14
C GLY A 77 4.51 7.57 2.44
N LEU A 78 3.80 8.38 3.21
CA LEU A 78 3.20 8.00 4.49
C LEU A 78 1.70 8.23 4.40
N PHE A 79 0.94 7.21 4.77
CA PHE A 79 -0.51 7.19 4.69
C PHE A 79 -1.10 6.78 6.03
N SER A 80 -2.26 7.33 6.34
CA SER A 80 -3.07 6.88 7.47
C SER A 80 -3.84 5.63 7.06
N CYS A 81 -4.02 4.70 8.00
CA CYS A 81 -4.85 3.52 7.82
C CYS A 81 -6.26 3.77 8.40
N PRO A 82 -7.26 2.97 8.00
CA PRO A 82 -8.59 3.02 8.62
C PRO A 82 -8.58 2.72 10.13
N ASN A 83 -7.61 1.92 10.59
CA ASN A 83 -7.28 1.77 12.00
C ASN A 83 -6.35 2.92 12.44
N PRO A 84 -6.75 3.74 13.44
CA PRO A 84 -6.00 4.93 13.84
C PRO A 84 -4.65 4.63 14.49
N ASP A 85 -4.44 3.41 14.97
CA ASP A 85 -3.16 2.99 15.58
C ASP A 85 -2.18 2.44 14.55
N GLU A 86 -2.62 2.23 13.31
CA GLU A 86 -1.79 1.77 12.21
C GLU A 86 -1.31 2.93 11.33
N MET A 87 -0.08 2.82 10.86
CA MET A 87 0.47 3.67 9.81
C MET A 87 0.83 2.82 8.59
N CYS A 88 0.65 3.37 7.39
CA CYS A 88 1.18 2.77 6.17
C CYS A 88 2.34 3.60 5.63
N ALA A 89 3.51 2.99 5.54
CA ALA A 89 4.66 3.55 4.87
C ALA A 89 4.83 2.85 3.53
N VAL A 90 5.00 3.61 2.44
CA VAL A 90 5.39 3.08 1.14
C VAL A 90 6.80 3.57 0.84
N ALA A 91 7.70 2.65 0.52
CA ALA A 91 9.10 2.92 0.20
C ALA A 91 9.38 2.36 -1.20
N GLY A 92 9.46 3.24 -2.20
CA GLY A 92 9.71 2.85 -3.59
C GLY A 92 8.85 1.68 -4.06
N GLY A 93 7.54 1.76 -3.84
CA GLY A 93 6.56 0.72 -4.22
C GLY A 93 6.46 -0.49 -3.28
N TYR A 94 7.19 -0.54 -2.18
CA TYR A 94 6.98 -1.54 -1.12
C TYR A 94 6.12 -0.93 -0.02
N ALA A 95 4.96 -1.51 0.29
CA ALA A 95 4.07 -1.01 1.33
C ALA A 95 4.15 -1.83 2.62
N TYR A 96 4.25 -1.11 3.73
CA TYR A 96 4.41 -1.60 5.09
C TYR A 96 3.30 -1.02 5.96
N VAL A 97 2.46 -1.86 6.54
CA VAL A 97 1.48 -1.44 7.56
C VAL A 97 2.04 -1.80 8.93
N VAL A 98 2.24 -0.79 9.78
CA VAL A 98 2.86 -0.92 11.09
C VAL A 98 1.87 -0.53 12.18
N ASP A 99 1.67 -1.40 13.16
CA ASP A 99 0.97 -1.05 14.40
C ASP A 99 1.89 -0.16 15.24
N THR A 100 1.52 1.10 15.42
CA THR A 100 2.37 2.08 16.13
C THR A 100 2.41 1.86 17.64
N THR A 101 1.44 1.12 18.19
CA THR A 101 1.42 0.71 19.61
C THR A 101 2.27 -0.54 19.84
N ARG A 102 2.41 -1.39 18.81
CA ARG A 102 3.23 -2.62 18.81
C ARG A 102 4.15 -2.63 17.58
N PRO A 103 5.19 -1.78 17.53
CA PRO A 103 6.00 -1.59 16.32
C PRO A 103 6.78 -2.83 15.85
N ASP A 104 6.88 -3.89 16.65
CA ASP A 104 7.40 -5.16 16.17
C ASP A 104 6.42 -5.90 15.23
N GLN A 105 5.16 -5.45 15.15
CA GLN A 105 4.13 -5.96 14.25
C GLN A 105 4.06 -5.09 12.99
N CYS A 106 4.55 -5.65 11.89
CA CYS A 106 4.50 -5.03 10.57
C CYS A 106 3.98 -6.05 9.56
N THR A 107 2.98 -5.65 8.78
CA THR A 107 2.46 -6.42 7.64
C THR A 107 2.98 -5.82 6.35
N HIS A 108 3.58 -6.65 5.50
CA HIS A 108 3.93 -6.25 4.15
C HIS A 108 2.76 -6.52 3.21
N ILE A 109 2.38 -5.53 2.41
CA ILE A 109 1.38 -5.74 1.37
C ILE A 109 2.01 -6.60 0.27
N SER A 110 1.34 -7.68 -0.10
CA SER A 110 1.79 -8.67 -1.09
C SER A 110 1.77 -8.17 -2.55
N LEU A 111 1.85 -6.86 -2.77
CA LEU A 111 1.83 -6.23 -4.07
C LEU A 111 3.21 -5.62 -4.36
N LYS A 112 3.90 -6.14 -5.37
CA LYS A 112 5.29 -5.77 -5.66
C LYS A 112 5.49 -5.46 -7.15
N PRO A 113 5.62 -4.17 -7.53
CA PRO A 113 5.43 -2.98 -6.71
C PRO A 113 3.95 -2.59 -6.54
N VAL A 114 3.68 -1.85 -5.46
CA VAL A 114 2.60 -0.87 -5.40
C VAL A 114 2.99 0.31 -6.29
N VAL A 115 2.14 0.68 -7.22
CA VAL A 115 2.35 1.81 -8.14
C VAL A 115 1.57 3.05 -7.71
N GLU A 116 0.45 2.85 -7.00
CA GLU A 116 -0.39 3.94 -6.50
C GLU A 116 -1.10 3.52 -5.21
N VAL A 117 -1.36 4.49 -4.34
CA VAL A 117 -2.13 4.30 -3.10
C VAL A 117 -3.28 5.30 -3.08
N GLN A 118 -4.50 4.84 -2.83
CA GLN A 118 -5.67 5.69 -2.68
C GLN A 118 -6.30 5.52 -1.30
N VAL A 119 -6.66 6.66 -0.69
CA VAL A 119 -7.37 6.71 0.59
C VAL A 119 -8.86 6.81 0.30
N LEU A 120 -9.62 5.77 0.63
CA LEU A 120 -11.06 5.70 0.38
C LEU A 120 -11.81 5.86 1.71
N ILE A 121 -12.01 7.11 2.13
CA ILE A 121 -12.65 7.43 3.42
C ILE A 121 -14.07 6.83 3.54
N PRO A 122 -14.97 6.95 2.54
CA PRO A 122 -16.33 6.44 2.66
C PRO A 122 -16.39 4.91 2.87
N GLN A 123 -15.51 4.18 2.17
CA GLN A 123 -15.41 2.71 2.29
C GLN A 123 -14.56 2.26 3.48
N ARG A 124 -13.85 3.17 4.15
CA ARG A 124 -12.85 2.88 5.18
C ARG A 124 -11.76 1.92 4.69
N LEU A 125 -11.24 2.18 3.50
CA LEU A 125 -10.18 1.39 2.88
C LEU A 125 -8.95 2.24 2.52
N LEU A 126 -7.78 1.66 2.71
CA LEU A 126 -6.55 2.08 2.06
C LEU A 126 -6.30 1.12 0.90
N LEU A 127 -6.44 1.62 -0.34
CA LEU A 127 -6.33 0.84 -1.56
C LEU A 127 -4.91 0.93 -2.13
N PHE A 128 -4.32 -0.22 -2.43
CA PHE A 128 -3.05 -0.36 -3.10
C PHE A 128 -3.27 -0.87 -4.52
N ILE A 129 -2.76 -0.13 -5.49
CA ILE A 129 -2.84 -0.47 -6.91
C ILE A 129 -1.46 -0.95 -7.36
N GLY A 130 -1.41 -2.08 -8.05
CA GLY A 130 -0.20 -2.64 -8.64
C GLY A 130 -0.33 -2.74 -10.15
N PHE A 131 0.58 -3.46 -10.80
CA PHE A 131 0.50 -3.69 -12.25
C PHE A 131 -0.55 -4.71 -12.66
N HIS A 132 -0.99 -5.57 -11.74
CA HIS A 132 -1.76 -6.76 -12.07
C HIS A 132 -3.02 -6.93 -11.24
N ALA A 133 -3.01 -6.48 -10.00
CA ALA A 133 -4.08 -6.67 -9.05
C ALA A 133 -4.19 -5.46 -8.12
N LEU A 134 -5.27 -5.42 -7.36
CA LEU A 134 -5.53 -4.44 -6.32
C LEU A 134 -5.59 -5.14 -4.96
N VAL A 135 -5.12 -4.45 -3.92
CA VAL A 135 -5.22 -4.90 -2.53
C VAL A 135 -5.89 -3.82 -1.69
N ALA A 136 -6.89 -4.17 -0.89
CA ALA A 136 -7.52 -3.25 0.04
C ALA A 136 -7.22 -3.61 1.49
N TRP A 137 -6.85 -2.59 2.26
CA TRP A 137 -6.61 -2.68 3.69
C TRP A 137 -7.71 -1.93 4.45
N GLY A 138 -8.39 -2.61 5.35
CA GLY A 138 -9.47 -2.08 6.18
C GLY A 138 -9.05 -1.85 7.63
N GLU A 139 -10.03 -1.60 8.49
CA GLU A 139 -9.84 -1.39 9.94
C GLU A 139 -9.29 -2.62 10.67
N HIS A 140 -9.55 -3.82 10.14
CA HIS A 140 -9.15 -5.08 10.76
C HIS A 140 -8.03 -5.81 10.01
N GLY A 141 -7.33 -5.11 9.11
CA GLY A 141 -6.25 -5.67 8.31
C GLY A 141 -6.61 -5.83 6.83
N LEU A 142 -6.07 -6.87 6.18
CA LEU A 142 -6.36 -7.19 4.78
C LEU A 142 -7.86 -7.44 4.60
N ALA A 143 -8.54 -6.57 3.84
CA ALA A 143 -9.96 -6.71 3.55
C ALA A 143 -10.19 -7.66 2.36
N TRP A 144 -9.46 -7.44 1.27
CA TRP A 144 -9.50 -8.29 0.08
C TRP A 144 -8.30 -8.02 -0.84
N GLU A 145 -8.06 -8.94 -1.74
CA GLU A 145 -7.15 -8.83 -2.87
C GLU A 145 -7.89 -9.35 -4.11
N THR A 146 -7.82 -8.63 -5.23
CA THR A 146 -8.43 -9.08 -6.48
C THR A 146 -7.62 -10.23 -7.08
N GLU A 147 -8.25 -11.05 -7.93
CA GLU A 147 -7.47 -11.82 -8.88
C GLU A 147 -6.73 -10.88 -9.86
N ARG A 148 -5.93 -11.46 -10.75
CA ARG A 148 -5.20 -10.69 -11.76
C ARG A 148 -6.19 -10.06 -12.74
N LEU A 149 -6.14 -8.74 -12.85
CA LEU A 149 -6.97 -7.89 -13.73
C LEU A 149 -6.27 -7.56 -15.06
N SER A 150 -4.94 -7.64 -15.10
CA SER A 150 -4.13 -7.20 -16.25
C SER A 150 -2.87 -8.02 -16.45
N TRP A 151 -2.44 -8.18 -17.70
CA TRP A 151 -1.11 -8.70 -18.02
C TRP A 151 -0.01 -7.70 -17.70
N GLU A 152 -0.26 -6.41 -17.86
CA GLU A 152 0.69 -5.32 -17.65
C GLU A 152 -0.06 -4.01 -17.38
N GLY A 153 0.23 -3.36 -16.25
CA GLY A 153 -0.40 -2.07 -15.93
C GLY A 153 -1.88 -2.15 -15.56
N LEU A 154 -2.27 -1.30 -14.62
CA LEU A 154 -3.66 -0.97 -14.35
C LEU A 154 -3.81 0.54 -14.43
N ARG A 155 -4.95 0.99 -14.96
CA ARG A 155 -5.31 2.41 -15.00
C ARG A 155 -6.67 2.60 -14.38
N ILE A 156 -6.72 3.23 -13.21
CA ILE A 156 -7.97 3.55 -12.52
C ILE A 156 -8.58 4.81 -13.17
N THR A 157 -9.87 4.77 -13.47
CA THR A 157 -10.56 5.89 -14.11
C THR A 157 -11.54 6.61 -13.21
N GLY A 158 -12.01 5.95 -12.17
CA GLY A 158 -12.86 6.58 -11.16
C GLY A 158 -13.46 5.58 -10.20
N ILE A 159 -14.06 6.13 -9.15
CA ILE A 159 -14.83 5.40 -8.16
C ILE A 159 -16.21 6.05 -8.12
N ASP A 160 -17.25 5.23 -8.23
CA ASP A 160 -18.65 5.63 -8.16
C ASP A 160 -19.35 4.77 -7.10
N GLY A 161 -19.65 5.38 -5.96
CA GLY A 161 -20.09 4.67 -4.76
C GLY A 161 -19.07 3.60 -4.35
N ASP A 162 -19.50 2.35 -4.32
CA ASP A 162 -18.67 1.19 -3.98
C ASP A 162 -18.11 0.46 -5.21
N THR A 163 -18.16 1.08 -6.39
CA THR A 163 -17.62 0.50 -7.62
C THR A 163 -16.41 1.28 -8.11
N LEU A 164 -15.25 0.62 -8.13
CA LEU A 164 -14.07 1.12 -8.81
C LEU A 164 -14.11 0.71 -10.29
N ARG A 165 -13.71 1.62 -11.17
CA ARG A 165 -13.60 1.37 -12.62
C ARG A 165 -12.17 1.62 -13.09
N GLY A 166 -11.76 0.84 -14.09
CA GLY A 166 -10.44 1.00 -14.67
C GLY A 166 -10.26 0.18 -15.94
N PHE A 167 -9.02 0.20 -16.44
CA PHE A 167 -8.58 -0.54 -17.60
C PHE A 167 -7.36 -1.40 -17.25
N GLY A 168 -7.35 -2.63 -17.76
CA GLY A 168 -6.21 -3.54 -17.71
C GLY A 168 -5.78 -3.94 -19.12
N TRP A 169 -4.48 -4.14 -19.33
CA TRP A 169 -3.94 -4.56 -20.62
C TRP A 169 -4.15 -6.06 -20.87
N ASN A 170 -4.61 -6.38 -22.07
CA ASN A 170 -4.72 -7.75 -22.55
C ASN A 170 -3.62 -8.06 -23.57
N LEU A 171 -2.71 -8.94 -23.19
CA LEU A 171 -1.58 -9.35 -24.03
C LEU A 171 -2.01 -10.05 -25.34
N MET A 172 -3.13 -10.79 -25.31
CA MET A 172 -3.57 -11.59 -26.47
C MET A 172 -4.23 -10.72 -27.55
N THR A 173 -4.91 -9.66 -27.14
CA THR A 173 -5.62 -8.76 -28.05
C THR A 173 -4.91 -7.43 -28.28
N ASP A 174 -3.81 -7.18 -27.56
CA ASP A 174 -3.01 -5.96 -27.61
C ASP A 174 -3.85 -4.69 -27.35
N LYS A 175 -4.73 -4.77 -26.35
CA LYS A 175 -5.72 -3.71 -26.03
C LYS A 175 -5.94 -3.55 -24.54
N GLU A 176 -6.30 -2.34 -24.15
CA GLU A 176 -6.93 -2.08 -22.85
C GLU A 176 -8.35 -2.64 -22.83
N VAL A 177 -8.69 -3.35 -21.76
CA VAL A 177 -10.01 -3.92 -21.50
C VAL A 177 -10.52 -3.34 -20.18
N GLU A 178 -11.76 -2.86 -20.19
CA GLU A 178 -12.40 -2.30 -19.01
C GLU A 178 -12.58 -3.37 -17.93
N PHE A 179 -12.45 -2.95 -16.67
CA PHE A 179 -12.83 -3.74 -15.52
C PHE A 179 -13.58 -2.89 -14.49
N THR A 180 -14.38 -3.57 -13.68
CA THR A 180 -14.98 -3.01 -12.48
C THR A 180 -14.63 -3.86 -11.27
N VAL A 181 -14.52 -3.24 -10.10
CA VAL A 181 -14.28 -3.91 -8.81
C VAL A 181 -15.30 -3.40 -7.80
N ASP A 182 -15.99 -4.32 -7.14
CA ASP A 182 -16.79 -4.04 -5.95
C ASP A 182 -15.84 -3.82 -4.77
N LEU A 183 -15.80 -2.59 -4.26
CA LEU A 183 -14.89 -2.16 -3.19
C LEU A 183 -15.21 -2.81 -1.84
N LEU A 184 -16.41 -3.36 -1.63
CA LEU A 184 -16.75 -4.03 -0.38
C LEU A 184 -16.22 -5.47 -0.35
N THR A 185 -16.09 -6.10 -1.52
CA THR A 185 -15.80 -7.54 -1.63
C THR A 185 -14.51 -7.88 -2.38
N GLY A 186 -13.96 -6.94 -3.16
CA GLY A 186 -12.85 -7.19 -4.07
C GLY A 186 -13.22 -8.01 -5.31
N LYS A 187 -14.49 -8.38 -5.49
CA LYS A 187 -14.94 -9.09 -6.68
C LYS A 187 -14.88 -8.17 -7.89
N HIS A 188 -14.40 -8.70 -9.00
CA HIS A 188 -14.25 -7.92 -10.23
C HIS A 188 -14.99 -8.54 -11.41
N GLN A 189 -15.25 -7.70 -12.41
CA GLN A 189 -15.74 -8.11 -13.72
C GLN A 189 -14.86 -7.49 -14.79
N GLY A 190 -14.68 -8.19 -15.91
CA GLY A 190 -13.79 -7.76 -16.98
C GLY A 190 -12.31 -7.84 -16.59
N GLY A 191 -11.50 -7.00 -17.23
CA GLY A 191 -10.04 -7.01 -17.12
C GLY A 191 -9.35 -7.63 -18.33
N GLY A 192 -8.10 -7.22 -18.55
CA GLY A 192 -7.27 -7.69 -19.65
C GLY A 192 -6.66 -9.07 -19.40
N PHE A 193 -6.75 -9.59 -18.19
CA PHE A 193 -6.29 -10.94 -17.90
C PHE A 193 -7.37 -11.98 -18.21
N THR A 194 -7.10 -12.82 -19.20
CA THR A 194 -7.82 -14.07 -19.42
C THR A 194 -6.84 -15.20 -19.16
N PRO A 195 -7.14 -16.13 -18.23
CA PRO A 195 -6.29 -17.29 -18.03
C PRO A 195 -6.17 -18.07 -19.35
N PRO A 196 -4.97 -18.52 -19.74
CA PRO A 196 -4.83 -19.36 -20.93
C PRO A 196 -5.68 -20.63 -20.78
N PRO A 197 -6.30 -21.12 -21.87
CA PRO A 197 -7.10 -22.34 -21.80
C PRO A 197 -6.26 -23.51 -21.26
N GLY A 198 -6.65 -24.07 -20.11
CA GLY A 198 -5.98 -25.20 -19.47
C GLY A 198 -5.27 -24.90 -18.13
N SER A 199 -5.33 -23.68 -17.60
CA SER A 199 -4.71 -23.32 -16.31
C SER A 199 -5.61 -23.47 -15.08
N GLN A 200 -6.84 -23.96 -15.21
CA GLN A 200 -7.60 -24.44 -14.05
C GLN A 200 -7.07 -25.81 -13.63
N ARG A 201 -6.08 -25.83 -12.73
CA ARG A 201 -5.77 -27.02 -11.93
C ARG A 201 -6.37 -26.86 -10.55
N SER A 202 -7.34 -27.76 -10.30
CA SER A 202 -7.73 -28.41 -9.03
C SER A 202 -7.21 -27.82 -7.72
#